data_AF-A0AA46YZ06-F1
#
_entry.id   AF-A0AA46YZ06-F1
#
_cell.length_a   1.000
_cell.length_b   1.000
_cell.length_c   1.000
_cell.angle_alpha   90.00
_cell.angle_beta   90.00
_cell.angle_gamma   90.00
#
_symmetry.space_group_name_H-M   'P 1'
#
loop_
_entity.id
_entity.type
_entity.pdbx_description
1 polymer ?
#
loop_
_entity_poly.entity_id
_entity_poly.type
_entity_poly.pdbx_seq_one_letter_code
_entity_poly.pdbx_strand_id
1 'polypeptide(L)' 'MSTKPFTSHQVVDGPKTHVIKLVVRPNKELESCIFPYGNQMEVLKPQWLRKQITEKLEGILIKYSTVQKGCSIEP' A
#
# COMPACT_ATOMS: atom_id res chain seq x y z
N MET A 1 -5.73 28.39 -0.93
CA MET A 1 -5.70 27.38 0.15
C MET A 1 -4.39 26.62 0.04
N SER A 2 -3.52 26.72 1.05
CA SER A 2 -2.14 26.20 0.97
C SER A 2 -2.11 24.72 1.31
N THR A 3 -1.84 23.88 0.31
CA THR A 3 -1.45 22.47 0.43
C THR A 3 -0.04 22.41 0.98
N LYS A 4 0.12 22.53 2.30
CA LYS A 4 1.43 22.32 2.91
C LYS A 4 1.84 20.85 2.72
N PRO A 5 3.03 20.57 2.18
CA PRO A 5 3.51 19.22 1.99
C PRO A 5 3.66 18.55 3.35
N PHE A 6 3.38 17.24 3.36
CA PHE A 6 3.61 16.29 4.44
C PHE A 6 4.68 16.77 5.42
N THR A 7 4.30 17.08 6.66
CA THR A 7 5.26 17.15 7.76
C THR A 7 5.57 15.71 8.19
N SER A 8 6.19 14.95 7.28
CA SER A 8 6.60 13.56 7.51
C SER A 8 7.90 13.58 8.28
N HIS A 9 7.85 13.22 9.56
CA HIS A 9 9.05 12.79 10.27
C HIS A 9 9.33 11.35 9.86
N GLN A 10 10.25 11.17 8.90
CA GLN A 10 10.79 9.87 8.54
C GLN A 10 11.92 9.55 9.52
N VAL A 11 11.74 8.51 10.32
CA VAL A 11 12.79 7.97 11.18
C VAL A 11 13.25 6.67 10.53
N VAL A 12 14.48 6.65 10.03
CA VAL A 12 15.11 5.43 9.54
C VAL A 12 15.61 4.67 10.76
N ASP A 13 15.04 3.50 11.02
CA ASP A 13 15.44 2.65 12.14
C ASP A 13 16.66 1.82 11.70
N GLY A 14 17.81 2.49 11.59
CA GLY A 14 19.12 1.89 11.35
C GLY A 14 19.43 1.35 9.93
N PRO A 15 20.72 1.24 9.55
CA PRO A 15 21.14 0.87 8.19
C PRO A 15 21.00 -0.63 7.84
N LYS A 16 20.60 -1.50 8.77
CA LYS A 16 20.54 -2.97 8.57
C LYS A 16 19.11 -3.51 8.42
N THR A 17 18.14 -2.79 8.93
CA THR A 17 16.72 -3.14 8.87
C THR A 17 16.10 -2.26 7.82
N HIS A 18 15.66 -2.84 6.69
CA HIS A 18 14.97 -2.13 5.59
C HIS A 18 13.55 -1.68 6.01
N VAL A 19 13.42 -1.23 7.26
CA VAL A 19 12.18 -0.87 7.94
C VAL A 19 12.19 0.64 8.13
N ILE A 20 11.22 1.30 7.52
CA ILE A 20 11.04 2.74 7.62
C ILE A 20 9.93 3.03 8.61
N LYS A 21 10.20 3.86 9.62
CA LYS A 21 9.18 4.34 10.54
C LYS A 21 8.70 5.70 10.09
N LEU A 22 7.40 5.79 9.81
CA LEU A 22 6.74 7.02 9.39
C LEU A 22 5.82 7.50 10.52
N VAL A 23 6.02 8.74 10.97
CA VAL A 23 5.08 9.42 11.88
C VAL A 23 4.27 10.40 11.06
N VAL A 24 3.06 9.99 10.70
CA VAL A 24 2.15 10.75 9.83
C VAL A 24 0.71 10.64 10.35
N ARG A 25 -0.14 11.60 9.98
CA ARG A 25 -1.58 11.49 10.21
C ARG A 25 -2.17 10.55 9.16
N PRO A 26 -2.88 9.47 9.55
CA PRO A 26 -3.56 8.60 8.61
C PRO A 26 -4.53 9.38 7.73
N ASN A 27 -4.34 9.33 6.41
CA ASN A 27 -5.23 9.91 5.43
C ASN A 27 -5.27 9.06 4.14
N LYS A 28 -6.14 9.41 3.19
CA LYS A 28 -6.24 8.70 1.90
C LYS A 28 -4.97 8.84 1.06
N GLU A 29 -4.19 9.89 1.25
CA GLU A 29 -2.95 10.10 0.47
C GLU A 29 -1.87 9.10 0.88
N LEU A 30 -1.73 8.81 2.18
CA LEU A 30 -0.81 7.79 2.67
C LEU A 30 -1.10 6.42 2.03
N GLU A 31 -2.38 6.08 1.91
CA GLU A 31 -2.79 4.85 1.23
C GLU A 31 -2.39 4.86 -0.24
N SER A 32 -2.64 5.96 -0.96
CA SER A 32 -2.22 6.15 -2.35
C SER A 32 -0.70 6.14 -2.54
N CYS A 33 0.06 6.49 -1.50
CA CYS A 33 1.52 6.38 -1.52
C CYS A 33 2.03 4.96 -1.27
N ILE A 34 1.29 4.11 -0.54
CA ILE A 34 1.75 2.75 -0.20
C ILE A 34 1.28 1.75 -1.25
N PHE A 35 0.00 1.80 -1.61
CA PHE A 35 -0.67 0.79 -2.41
C PHE A 35 -0.02 0.50 -3.79
N PRO A 36 0.43 1.51 -4.56
CA PRO A 36 1.01 1.25 -5.89
C PRO A 36 2.32 0.46 -5.86
N TYR A 37 3.04 0.45 -4.75
CA TYR A 37 4.29 -0.29 -4.62
C TYR A 37 4.08 -1.80 -4.41
N GLY A 38 2.84 -2.23 -4.12
CA GLY A 38 2.45 -3.63 -4.10
C GLY A 38 3.41 -4.53 -3.32
N ASN A 39 4.05 -5.47 -4.00
CA ASN A 39 4.98 -6.45 -3.42
C ASN A 39 6.34 -5.87 -2.97
N GLN A 40 6.65 -4.61 -3.30
CA GLN A 40 7.91 -3.97 -2.93
C GLN A 40 7.85 -3.38 -1.51
N MET A 41 6.66 -3.22 -0.94
CA MET A 41 6.47 -2.62 0.38
C MET A 41 5.43 -3.40 1.18
N GLU A 42 5.71 -3.64 2.45
CA GLU A 42 4.76 -4.25 3.38
C GLU A 42 4.51 -3.33 4.57
N VAL A 43 3.24 -3.13 4.92
CA VAL A 43 2.85 -2.43 6.14
C VAL A 43 2.97 -3.40 7.32
N LEU A 44 4.01 -3.24 8.14
CA LEU A 44 4.18 -4.06 9.35
C LEU A 44 3.20 -3.65 10.46
N LYS A 45 3.03 -2.34 10.67
CA LYS A 45 2.14 -1.72 11.68
C LYS A 45 1.66 -0.36 11.16
N PRO A 46 0.47 0.13 11.56
CA PRO A 46 -0.49 -0.51 12.47
C PRO A 46 -1.36 -1.58 11.79
N GLN A 47 -1.91 -2.50 12.59
CA GLN A 47 -2.66 -3.67 12.09
C GLN A 47 -3.85 -3.29 11.22
N TRP A 48 -4.57 -2.22 11.57
CA TRP A 48 -5.71 -1.75 10.79
C TRP A 48 -5.32 -1.34 9.37
N LEU A 49 -4.15 -0.70 9.19
CA LEU A 49 -3.66 -0.27 7.89
C LEU A 49 -3.22 -1.47 7.06
N ARG A 50 -2.50 -2.40 7.69
CA ARG A 50 -2.12 -3.67 7.06
C ARG A 50 -3.35 -4.41 6.53
N LYS A 51 -4.40 -4.53 7.36
CA LYS A 51 -5.67 -5.18 6.97
C LYS A 51 -6.32 -4.51 5.77
N GLN A 52 -6.39 -3.17 5.75
CA GLN A 52 -6.95 -2.43 4.62
C GLN A 52 -6.20 -2.70 3.31
N ILE A 53 -4.87 -2.70 3.34
CA ILE A 53 -4.05 -2.98 2.14
C ILE A 53 -4.26 -4.44 1.68
N THR A 54 -4.29 -5.40 2.61
CA THR A 54 -4.55 -6.81 2.32
C THR A 54 -5.92 -7.00 1.65
N GLU A 55 -6.99 -6.44 2.22
CA GLU A 55 -8.36 -6.56 1.67
C GLU A 55 -8.45 -6.00 0.24
N LYS A 56 -7.75 -4.89 -0.04
CA LYS A 56 -7.69 -4.32 -1.39
C LYS A 56 -6.96 -5.23 -2.39
N LEU A 57 -5.83 -5.80 -1.98
CA LEU A 57 -5.05 -6.73 -2.82
C LEU A 57 -5.85 -8.01 -3.09
N GLU A 58 -6.53 -8.56 -2.09
CA GLU A 58 -7.43 -9.70 -2.23
C GLU A 58 -8.58 -9.40 -3.20
N GLY A 59 -9.20 -8.22 -3.09
CA GLY A 59 -10.24 -7.78 -4.03
C GLY A 59 -9.74 -7.68 -5.47
N ILE A 60 -8.53 -7.18 -5.68
CA ILE A 60 -7.87 -7.18 -6.99
C ILE A 60 -7.63 -8.61 -7.48
N LEU A 61 -7.06 -9.47 -6.64
CA LEU A 61 -6.79 -10.87 -6.99
C LEU A 61 -8.07 -11.59 -7.41
N ILE A 62 -9.16 -11.44 -6.65
CA ILE A 62 -10.47 -11.99 -7.00
C ILE A 62 -10.94 -11.46 -8.35
N LYS A 63 -10.85 -10.14 -8.58
CA LYS A 63 -11.27 -9.52 -9.84
C LYS A 63 -10.51 -10.07 -11.05
N TYR A 64 -9.19 -10.19 -10.97
CA TYR A 64 -8.38 -10.65 -12.11
C TYR A 64 -8.33 -12.18 -12.26
N SER A 65 -8.53 -12.94 -11.17
CA SER A 65 -8.66 -14.41 -11.25
C SER A 65 -10.01 -14.86 -11.81
N THR A 66 -11.09 -14.13 -11.52
CA THR A 66 -12.43 -14.46 -12.02
C THR A 66 -12.62 -14.12 -13.49
N VAL A 67 -12.00 -13.05 -13.99
CA VAL A 67 -12.07 -12.64 -15.41
C VAL A 67 -11.46 -13.68 -16.36
N GLN A 68 -10.53 -14.52 -15.89
CA GLN A 68 -9.91 -15.56 -16.72
C GLN A 68 -10.84 -16.74 -17.07
N LYS A 69 -12.01 -16.87 -16.44
CA LYS A 69 -12.95 -17.99 -16.72
C LYS A 69 -13.72 -17.86 -18.06
N GLY A 70 -13.50 -16.82 -18.86
CA GLY A 70 -14.21 -16.64 -20.13
C GLY A 70 -13.54 -15.71 -21.14
N CYS A 71 -12.26 -15.37 -20.95
CA CYS A 71 -11.53 -14.51 -21.88
C CYS A 71 -10.54 -15.36 -22.70
N SER A 72 -11.03 -16.06 -23.72
CA SER A 72 -10.20 -16.56 -24.80
C SER A 72 -9.88 -15.38 -25.71
N ILE A 73 -8.71 -14.77 -25.52
CA ILE A 73 -8.13 -13.94 -26.56
C ILE A 73 -7.53 -14.94 -27.54
N GLU A 74 -8.28 -15.29 -28.58
CA GLU A 74 -7.70 -16.06 -29.69
C GLU A 74 -6.56 -15.23 -30.31
N PRO A 75 -5.45 -15.88 -30.69
CA PRO A 75 -4.20 -15.23 -31.07
C PRO A 75 -4.30 -14.33 -32.32
#